data_AF-A0A359KK69-F1
#
_entry.id   AF-A0A359KK69-F1
#
_cell.length_a   1.000
_cell.length_b   1.000
_cell.length_c   1.000
_cell.angle_alpha   90.00
_cell.angle_beta   90.00
_cell.angle_gamma   90.00
#
_symmetry.space_group_name_H-M   'P 1'
#
loop_
_entity.id
_entity.type
_entity.pdbx_description
1 polymer ?
#
loop_
_entity_poly.entity_id
_entity_poly.type
_entity_poly.pdbx_seq_one_letter_code
_entity_poly.pdbx_strand_id
1 'polypeptide(L)'
;RRQSEATVAAYADEVSRLLYSVYVLRECTARARDRIASFGERMSSILIAAALEERGIPALAVAADRLIVTDSVFGSASPLLDRTTERTRSTLEPILQSHTMPIVTGFFGADEQGITTTLGRGGSDYSAAILGYALDADEIQIWTDVDGVLTADPRIVPDARMLDRISYAEATELAYFGAKVIHPKTMHPAVEKGIPIWIRNTFNPDQPGTMIGPAAPGGPNGENSSQRSAKALASVTGLAAITVAGRGQISVTDATARIFRSIGRTSANVYMISQASSQHSLTFVLDDNHAGAVERELRAEFAVDLERGRVESIEADRDLAIVAIIGERMRGTPGVA
;
A
#
# COMPACT_ATOMS: atom_id res chain seq x y z
N ARG A 1 3.79 35.02 0.25
CA ARG A 1 4.87 34.93 1.27
C ARG A 1 4.41 35.27 2.70
N ARG A 2 4.21 36.55 3.10
CA ARG A 2 3.84 36.91 4.50
C ARG A 2 2.59 36.20 5.03
N GLN A 3 1.56 36.07 4.19
CA GLN A 3 0.34 35.34 4.54
C GLN A 3 0.61 33.84 4.76
N SER A 4 1.35 33.20 3.84
CA SER A 4 1.74 31.80 3.93
C SER A 4 2.56 31.51 5.20
N GLU A 5 3.52 32.37 5.53
CA GLU A 5 4.32 32.29 6.76
C GLU A 5 3.43 32.38 8.01
N ALA A 6 2.46 33.30 8.04
CA ALA A 6 1.52 33.44 9.14
C ALA A 6 0.61 32.22 9.31
N THR A 7 0.12 31.63 8.20
CA THR A 7 -0.73 30.42 8.27
C THR A 7 0.06 29.20 8.74
N VAL A 8 1.29 29.02 8.26
CA VAL A 8 2.17 27.93 8.71
C VAL A 8 2.51 28.09 10.20
N ALA A 9 2.81 29.31 10.66
CA ALA A 9 3.04 29.59 12.08
C ALA A 9 1.81 29.27 12.94
N ALA A 10 0.60 29.62 12.47
CA ALA A 10 -0.64 29.29 13.17
C ALA A 10 -0.87 27.76 13.30
N TYR A 11 -0.56 26.99 12.25
CA TYR A 11 -0.63 25.53 12.31
C TYR A 11 0.45 24.92 13.22
N ALA A 12 1.65 25.48 13.24
CA ALA A 12 2.70 25.08 14.17
C ALA A 12 2.27 25.30 15.63
N ASP A 13 1.69 26.46 15.94
CA ASP A 13 1.15 26.76 17.27
C ASP A 13 0.01 25.81 17.66
N GLU A 14 -0.89 25.49 16.72
CA GLU A 14 -2.00 24.57 16.97
C GLU A 14 -1.51 23.15 17.29
N VAL A 15 -0.58 22.61 16.49
CA VAL A 15 -0.02 21.27 16.76
C VAL A 15 0.78 21.24 18.06
N SER A 16 1.52 22.31 18.41
CA SER A 16 2.21 22.42 19.69
C SER A 16 1.24 22.39 20.87
N ARG A 17 0.09 23.07 20.78
CA ARG A 17 -0.94 23.02 21.82
C ARG A 17 -1.55 21.63 21.97
N LEU A 18 -1.84 20.94 20.87
CA LEU A 18 -2.37 19.57 20.89
C LEU A 18 -1.36 18.59 21.52
N LEU A 19 -0.09 18.69 21.14
CA LEU A 19 0.98 17.89 21.72
C LEU A 19 1.13 18.15 23.23
N TYR A 20 1.02 19.41 23.65
CA TYR A 20 1.03 19.77 25.07
C TYR A 20 -0.18 19.17 25.81
N SER A 21 -1.39 19.21 25.23
CA SER A 21 -2.57 18.55 25.81
C SER A 21 -2.38 17.05 25.97
N VAL A 22 -1.85 16.37 24.95
CA VAL A 22 -1.50 14.93 25.02
C VAL A 22 -0.48 14.67 26.13
N TYR A 23 0.53 15.53 26.27
CA TYR A 23 1.52 15.43 27.33
C TYR A 23 0.91 15.60 28.73
N VAL A 24 0.02 16.57 28.93
CA VAL A 24 -0.65 16.83 30.21
C VAL A 24 -1.60 15.69 30.58
N LEU A 25 -2.42 15.24 29.64
CA LEU A 25 -3.40 14.17 29.86
C LEU A 25 -2.75 12.78 29.93
N ARG A 26 -1.52 12.63 29.42
CA ARG A 26 -0.81 11.34 29.26
C ARG A 26 -1.58 10.32 28.43
N GLU A 27 -2.45 10.80 27.53
CA GLU A 27 -3.28 9.98 26.68
C GLU A 27 -3.25 10.52 25.24
N CYS A 28 -3.03 9.61 24.28
CA CYS A 28 -3.06 9.91 22.85
C CYS A 28 -4.06 8.99 22.16
N THR A 29 -5.31 9.44 22.10
CA THR A 29 -6.38 8.72 21.39
C THR A 29 -6.08 8.68 19.88
N ALA A 30 -6.65 7.70 19.17
CA ALA A 30 -6.48 7.57 17.72
C ALA A 30 -6.93 8.85 16.97
N ARG A 31 -8.03 9.47 17.42
CA ARG A 31 -8.51 10.77 16.91
C ARG A 31 -7.48 11.89 17.08
N ALA A 32 -6.86 11.98 18.27
CA ALA A 32 -5.82 12.99 18.51
C ALA A 32 -4.60 12.76 17.62
N ARG A 33 -4.20 11.49 17.44
CA ARG A 33 -3.09 11.09 16.58
C ARG A 33 -3.34 11.48 15.12
N ASP A 34 -4.53 11.20 14.60
CA ASP A 34 -4.90 11.55 13.22
C ASP A 34 -4.85 13.07 12.99
N ARG A 35 -5.42 13.84 13.93
CA ARG A 35 -5.37 15.31 13.85
C ARG A 35 -3.93 15.82 13.85
N ILE A 36 -3.09 15.35 14.79
CA ILE A 36 -1.68 15.74 14.90
C ILE A 36 -0.91 15.38 13.62
N ALA A 37 -1.11 14.18 13.09
CA ALA A 37 -0.41 13.71 11.89
C ALA A 37 -0.81 14.50 10.63
N SER A 38 -2.03 15.06 10.57
CA SER A 38 -2.49 15.85 9.41
C SER A 38 -1.73 17.17 9.20
N PHE A 39 -1.11 17.74 10.25
CA PHE A 39 -0.52 19.08 10.16
C PHE A 39 0.68 19.17 9.21
N GLY A 40 1.45 18.09 9.05
CA GLY A 40 2.58 18.07 8.12
C GLY A 40 2.14 18.39 6.69
N GLU A 41 1.13 17.65 6.22
CA GLU A 41 0.52 17.84 4.90
C GLU A 41 -0.11 19.23 4.75
N ARG A 42 -0.87 19.70 5.76
CA ARG A 42 -1.47 21.05 5.77
C ARG A 42 -0.46 22.18 5.60
N MET A 43 0.69 22.09 6.28
CA MET A 43 1.73 23.10 6.16
C MET A 43 2.44 22.99 4.80
N SER A 44 2.75 21.77 4.35
CA SER A 44 3.46 21.55 3.08
C SER A 44 2.67 22.03 1.85
N SER A 45 1.36 21.80 1.80
CA SER A 45 0.52 22.22 0.67
C SER A 45 0.47 23.75 0.52
N ILE A 46 0.48 24.49 1.64
CA ILE A 46 0.57 25.96 1.63
C ILE A 46 1.89 26.43 1.02
N LEU A 47 3.00 25.80 1.40
CA LEU A 47 4.32 26.16 0.88
C LEU A 47 4.42 25.89 -0.62
N ILE A 48 3.90 24.74 -1.08
CA ILE A 48 3.87 24.38 -2.50
C ILE A 48 3.00 25.37 -3.30
N ALA A 49 1.78 25.66 -2.83
CA ALA A 49 0.91 26.63 -3.49
C ALA A 49 1.58 28.01 -3.61
N ALA A 50 2.18 28.50 -2.53
CA ALA A 50 2.88 29.78 -2.54
C ALA A 50 4.09 29.81 -3.50
N ALA A 51 4.84 28.70 -3.60
CA ALA A 51 5.99 28.59 -4.51
C ALA A 51 5.58 28.56 -6.00
N LEU A 52 4.37 28.08 -6.29
CA LEU A 52 3.78 28.09 -7.63
C LEU A 52 3.24 29.48 -7.98
N GLU A 53 2.56 30.14 -7.04
CA GLU A 53 2.12 31.53 -7.21
C GLU A 53 3.30 32.49 -7.47
N GLU A 54 4.43 32.30 -6.77
CA GLU A 54 5.67 33.08 -7.01
C GLU A 54 6.23 32.88 -8.43
N ARG A 55 5.94 31.74 -9.06
CA ARG A 55 6.29 31.43 -10.45
C ARG A 55 5.23 31.86 -11.47
N GLY A 56 4.19 32.59 -11.04
CA GLY A 56 3.11 33.06 -11.90
C GLY A 56 2.06 32.00 -12.22
N ILE A 57 2.01 30.89 -11.47
CA ILE A 57 1.01 29.84 -11.63
C ILE A 57 -0.04 30.02 -10.51
N PRO A 58 -1.29 30.41 -10.83
CA PRO A 58 -2.35 30.52 -9.83
C PRO A 58 -2.58 29.17 -9.15
N ALA A 59 -2.37 29.11 -7.84
CA ALA A 59 -2.49 27.88 -7.07
C ALA A 59 -3.17 28.12 -5.71
N LEU A 60 -3.96 27.16 -5.26
CA LEU A 60 -4.71 27.26 -4.01
C LEU A 60 -4.54 25.98 -3.19
N ALA A 61 -4.05 26.11 -1.95
CA ALA A 61 -3.99 25.00 -1.02
C ALA A 61 -5.42 24.60 -0.55
N VAL A 62 -5.76 23.32 -0.67
CA VAL A 62 -7.05 22.76 -0.27
C VAL A 62 -6.81 21.58 0.67
N ALA A 63 -7.40 21.63 1.87
CA ALA A 63 -7.30 20.52 2.81
C ALA A 63 -8.25 19.39 2.41
N ALA A 64 -7.76 18.15 2.45
CA ALA A 64 -8.48 16.97 1.99
C ALA A 64 -9.64 16.56 2.90
N ASP A 65 -9.68 17.01 4.15
CA ASP A 65 -10.86 16.90 5.01
C ASP A 65 -12.08 17.68 4.49
N ARG A 66 -11.88 18.62 3.56
CA ARG A 66 -12.95 19.29 2.83
C ARG A 66 -13.43 18.51 1.60
N LEU A 67 -12.78 17.39 1.25
CA LEU A 67 -12.99 16.67 -0.01
C LEU A 67 -13.30 15.18 0.23
N ILE A 68 -12.41 14.49 0.94
CA ILE A 68 -12.44 13.05 1.20
C ILE A 68 -13.26 12.79 2.45
N VAL A 69 -14.39 12.10 2.27
CA VAL A 69 -15.28 11.66 3.35
C VAL A 69 -14.94 10.22 3.70
N THR A 70 -14.73 9.91 4.97
CA THR A 70 -14.36 8.55 5.41
C THR A 70 -15.32 7.99 6.45
N ASP A 71 -15.17 6.71 6.78
CA ASP A 71 -15.64 6.17 8.05
C ASP A 71 -14.86 6.74 9.25
N SER A 72 -15.31 6.45 10.47
CA SER A 72 -14.66 6.88 11.72
C SER A 72 -13.61 5.87 12.24
N VAL A 73 -12.98 5.08 11.35
CA VAL A 73 -11.90 4.16 11.73
C VAL A 73 -10.57 4.92 11.77
N PHE A 74 -10.34 5.66 12.85
CA PHE A 74 -9.14 6.49 13.03
C PHE A 74 -7.84 5.67 12.91
N GLY A 75 -6.86 6.22 12.19
CA GLY A 75 -5.56 5.60 11.89
C GLY A 75 -5.49 4.84 10.56
N SER A 76 -6.63 4.42 10.02
CA SER A 76 -6.69 3.62 8.78
C SER A 76 -8.06 3.68 8.10
N ALA A 77 -8.66 4.87 8.06
CA ALA A 77 -10.03 5.07 7.60
C ALA A 77 -10.22 4.67 6.14
N SER A 78 -11.44 4.28 5.81
CA SER A 78 -11.84 3.94 4.43
C SER A 78 -12.68 5.08 3.84
N PRO A 79 -12.41 5.51 2.60
CA PRO A 79 -13.20 6.56 1.95
C PRO A 79 -14.60 6.05 1.59
N LEU A 80 -15.60 6.90 1.80
CA LEU A 80 -16.95 6.74 1.29
C LEU A 80 -16.99 7.38 -0.11
N LEU A 81 -16.76 6.58 -1.16
CA LEU A 81 -16.46 7.08 -2.51
C LEU A 81 -17.58 7.93 -3.12
N ASP A 82 -18.85 7.57 -2.94
CA ASP A 82 -19.98 8.36 -3.45
C ASP A 82 -20.02 9.78 -2.84
N ARG A 83 -19.92 9.84 -1.51
CA ARG A 83 -19.89 11.12 -0.76
C ARG A 83 -18.65 11.93 -1.07
N THR A 84 -17.51 11.26 -1.20
CA THR A 84 -16.24 11.88 -1.59
C THR A 84 -16.33 12.46 -2.99
N THR A 85 -16.96 11.76 -3.93
CA THR A 85 -17.14 12.23 -5.31
C THR A 85 -17.98 13.50 -5.35
N GLU A 86 -19.15 13.50 -4.69
CA GLU A 86 -20.03 14.67 -4.59
C GLU A 86 -19.32 15.89 -3.98
N ARG A 87 -18.65 15.69 -2.83
CA ARG A 87 -17.97 16.77 -2.11
C ARG A 87 -16.74 17.29 -2.85
N THR A 88 -15.97 16.38 -3.47
CA THR A 88 -14.78 16.74 -4.24
C THR A 88 -15.16 17.56 -5.47
N ARG A 89 -16.15 17.13 -6.25
CA ARG A 89 -16.62 17.87 -7.44
C ARG A 89 -17.15 19.25 -7.09
N SER A 90 -18.07 19.33 -6.14
CA SER A 90 -18.64 20.62 -5.70
C SER A 90 -17.61 21.61 -5.17
N THR A 91 -16.47 21.13 -4.65
CA THR A 91 -15.40 21.99 -4.13
C THR A 91 -14.33 22.32 -5.17
N LEU A 92 -13.86 21.33 -5.93
CA LEU A 92 -12.71 21.48 -6.84
C LEU A 92 -13.10 21.97 -8.23
N GLU A 93 -14.27 21.62 -8.77
CA GLU A 93 -14.67 22.05 -10.11
C GLU A 93 -14.71 23.58 -10.25
N PRO A 94 -15.26 24.37 -9.30
CA PRO A 94 -15.21 25.83 -9.40
C PRO A 94 -13.77 26.38 -9.38
N ILE A 95 -12.87 25.77 -8.61
CA ILE A 95 -11.46 26.16 -8.53
C ILE A 95 -10.77 25.90 -9.88
N LEU A 96 -10.98 24.72 -10.45
CA LEU A 96 -10.44 24.34 -11.76
C LEU A 96 -11.00 25.23 -12.88
N GLN A 97 -12.31 25.51 -12.88
CA GLN A 97 -12.96 26.42 -13.84
C GLN A 97 -12.39 27.84 -13.77
N SER A 98 -11.94 28.28 -12.59
CA SER A 98 -11.26 29.57 -12.41
C SER A 98 -9.79 29.58 -12.87
N HIS A 99 -9.32 28.48 -13.50
CA HIS A 99 -7.94 28.30 -13.94
C HIS A 99 -6.92 28.41 -12.80
N THR A 100 -7.35 28.01 -11.59
CA THR A 100 -6.49 27.92 -10.40
C THR A 100 -6.18 26.46 -10.14
N MET A 101 -4.90 26.13 -9.92
CA MET A 101 -4.48 24.77 -9.62
C MET A 101 -4.70 24.44 -8.14
N PRO A 102 -5.56 23.48 -7.80
CA PRO A 102 -5.72 23.05 -6.40
C PRO A 102 -4.51 22.22 -5.95
N ILE A 103 -3.88 22.62 -4.86
CA ILE A 103 -2.84 21.87 -4.15
C ILE A 103 -3.50 21.18 -2.97
N VAL A 104 -3.95 19.94 -3.20
CA VAL A 104 -4.69 19.16 -2.20
C VAL A 104 -3.72 18.43 -1.27
N THR A 105 -3.96 18.50 0.05
CA THR A 105 -3.17 17.72 1.03
C THR A 105 -3.38 16.21 0.85
N GLY A 106 -2.33 15.39 1.00
CA GLY A 106 -2.47 13.93 1.01
C GLY A 106 -2.84 13.36 2.37
N PHE A 107 -2.89 12.03 2.46
CA PHE A 107 -2.85 11.20 3.68
C PHE A 107 -4.07 11.21 4.61
N PHE A 108 -4.88 12.28 4.63
CA PHE A 108 -6.02 12.41 5.54
C PHE A 108 -7.31 12.84 4.84
N GLY A 109 -8.42 12.62 5.53
CA GLY A 109 -9.76 13.10 5.17
C GLY A 109 -10.52 13.53 6.43
N ALA A 110 -11.84 13.46 6.38
CA ALA A 110 -12.67 13.57 7.58
C ALA A 110 -13.87 12.63 7.54
N ASP A 111 -14.30 12.20 8.71
CA ASP A 111 -15.57 11.48 8.84
C ASP A 111 -16.77 12.40 8.58
N GLU A 112 -17.99 11.82 8.64
CA GLU A 112 -19.23 12.56 8.40
C GLU A 112 -19.48 13.68 9.43
N GLN A 113 -18.84 13.63 10.60
CA GLN A 113 -18.91 14.68 11.63
C GLN A 113 -17.84 15.76 11.43
N GLY A 114 -17.00 15.64 10.40
CA GLY A 114 -15.91 16.59 10.11
C GLY A 114 -14.67 16.38 10.98
N ILE A 115 -14.55 15.23 11.65
CA ILE A 115 -13.38 14.91 12.46
C ILE A 115 -12.29 14.35 11.53
N THR A 116 -11.07 14.90 11.63
CA THR A 116 -9.92 14.44 10.83
C THR A 116 -9.62 12.96 11.06
N THR A 117 -9.49 12.22 9.96
CA THR A 117 -9.13 10.81 9.90
C THR A 117 -7.92 10.61 8.99
N THR A 118 -7.06 9.63 9.28
CA THR A 118 -5.94 9.27 8.39
C THR A 118 -6.24 8.00 7.61
N LEU A 119 -5.71 7.91 6.38
CA LEU A 119 -5.99 6.81 5.45
C LEU A 119 -5.08 5.57 5.65
N GLY A 120 -4.12 5.68 6.58
CA GLY A 120 -3.09 4.68 6.85
C GLY A 120 -1.83 4.84 6.01
N ARG A 121 -0.98 3.80 5.98
CA ARG A 121 0.28 3.81 5.23
C ARG A 121 0.04 3.96 3.72
N GLY A 122 0.88 4.74 3.05
CA GLY A 122 0.70 5.08 1.63
C GLY A 122 -0.49 6.02 1.38
N GLY A 123 -0.96 6.72 2.42
CA GLY A 123 -2.19 7.50 2.36
C GLY A 123 -2.16 8.64 1.34
N SER A 124 -1.00 9.26 1.05
CA SER A 124 -0.92 10.34 0.07
C SER A 124 -1.10 9.83 -1.37
N ASP A 125 -0.49 8.69 -1.72
CA ASP A 125 -0.76 8.05 -3.01
C ASP A 125 -2.23 7.64 -3.10
N TYR A 126 -2.80 7.13 -1.98
CA TYR A 126 -4.20 6.75 -1.93
C TYR A 126 -5.13 7.96 -2.10
N SER A 127 -4.81 9.11 -1.51
CA SER A 127 -5.51 10.38 -1.76
C SER A 127 -5.50 10.73 -3.25
N ALA A 128 -4.36 10.61 -3.94
CA ALA A 128 -4.29 10.86 -5.38
C ALA A 128 -5.22 9.93 -6.18
N ALA A 129 -5.26 8.64 -5.84
CA ALA A 129 -6.17 7.69 -6.49
C ALA A 129 -7.66 7.97 -6.18
N ILE A 130 -7.99 8.33 -4.94
CA ILE A 130 -9.36 8.70 -4.55
C ILE A 130 -9.83 9.94 -5.33
N LEU A 131 -8.98 10.97 -5.43
CA LEU A 131 -9.32 12.19 -6.16
C LEU A 131 -9.37 11.94 -7.66
N GLY A 132 -8.47 11.12 -8.22
CA GLY A 132 -8.53 10.69 -9.61
C GLY A 132 -9.83 9.98 -9.93
N TYR A 133 -10.27 9.08 -9.04
CA TYR A 133 -11.58 8.44 -9.13
C TYR A 133 -12.73 9.47 -9.07
N ALA A 134 -12.72 10.36 -8.07
CA ALA A 134 -13.78 11.35 -7.87
C ALA A 134 -13.92 12.32 -9.05
N LEU A 135 -12.81 12.68 -9.71
CA LEU A 135 -12.78 13.65 -10.79
C LEU A 135 -12.86 13.03 -12.19
N ASP A 136 -12.97 11.70 -12.32
CA ASP A 136 -12.85 11.00 -13.60
C ASP A 136 -11.56 11.37 -14.35
N ALA A 137 -10.43 11.37 -13.65
CA ALA A 137 -9.15 11.78 -14.21
C ALA A 137 -8.70 10.84 -15.34
N ASP A 138 -8.07 11.42 -16.37
CA ASP A 138 -7.48 10.67 -17.48
C ASP A 138 -6.28 9.81 -17.04
N GLU A 139 -5.52 10.30 -16.05
CA GLU A 139 -4.39 9.60 -15.44
C GLU A 139 -4.09 10.10 -14.04
N ILE A 140 -3.36 9.29 -13.26
CA ILE A 140 -2.80 9.65 -11.95
C ILE A 140 -1.29 9.58 -12.06
N GLN A 141 -0.57 10.62 -11.65
CA GLN A 141 0.90 10.61 -11.63
C GLN A 141 1.40 10.59 -10.18
N ILE A 142 2.17 9.57 -9.84
CA ILE A 142 2.89 9.43 -8.58
C ILE A 142 4.35 9.82 -8.83
N TRP A 143 4.72 10.99 -8.32
CA TRP A 143 6.07 11.53 -8.38
C TRP A 143 6.83 11.14 -7.12
N THR A 144 7.85 10.32 -7.28
CA THR A 144 8.65 9.70 -6.21
C THR A 144 10.14 9.93 -6.47
N ASP A 145 11.02 9.19 -5.79
CA ASP A 145 12.48 9.26 -5.87
C ASP A 145 13.12 8.18 -6.76
N VAL A 146 12.30 7.41 -7.48
CA VAL A 146 12.72 6.36 -8.42
C VAL A 146 12.21 6.61 -9.83
N ASP A 147 13.02 6.24 -10.83
CA ASP A 147 12.69 6.41 -12.26
C ASP A 147 11.45 5.63 -12.68
N GLY A 148 11.08 4.56 -11.97
CA GLY A 148 9.91 3.75 -12.27
C GLY A 148 9.99 2.42 -11.53
N VAL A 149 9.23 1.44 -12.02
CA VAL A 149 9.31 0.05 -11.56
C VAL A 149 10.37 -0.67 -12.37
N LEU A 150 11.30 -1.33 -11.69
CA LEU A 150 12.39 -2.07 -12.32
C LEU A 150 12.08 -3.57 -12.43
N THR A 151 12.76 -4.26 -13.34
CA THR A 151 12.67 -5.72 -13.52
C THR A 151 13.16 -6.51 -12.30
N ALA A 152 14.00 -5.92 -11.45
CA ALA A 152 14.52 -6.49 -10.21
C ALA A 152 15.07 -5.36 -9.31
N ASP A 153 15.44 -5.67 -8.06
CA ASP A 153 16.16 -4.71 -7.20
C ASP A 153 17.55 -4.40 -7.78
N PRO A 154 17.84 -3.15 -8.18
CA PRO A 154 19.10 -2.78 -8.83
C PRO A 154 20.31 -2.93 -7.90
N ARG A 155 20.09 -3.00 -6.57
CA ARG A 155 21.15 -3.23 -5.58
C ARG A 155 21.65 -4.68 -5.59
N ILE A 156 20.82 -5.60 -6.07
CA ILE A 156 21.12 -7.04 -6.18
C ILE A 156 21.44 -7.41 -7.62
N VAL A 157 20.70 -6.85 -8.59
CA VAL A 157 20.85 -7.09 -10.02
C VAL A 157 21.20 -5.76 -10.71
N PRO A 158 22.49 -5.43 -10.91
CA PRO A 158 22.90 -4.16 -11.49
C PRO A 158 22.33 -3.89 -12.89
N ASP A 159 22.05 -4.95 -13.66
CA ASP A 159 21.48 -4.88 -15.01
C ASP A 159 19.94 -4.74 -15.01
N ALA A 160 19.31 -4.49 -13.85
CA ALA A 160 17.87 -4.28 -13.75
C ALA A 160 17.43 -3.11 -14.64
N ARG A 161 16.35 -3.32 -15.39
CA ARG A 161 15.83 -2.36 -16.37
C ARG A 161 14.50 -1.81 -15.92
N MET A 162 14.20 -0.58 -16.31
CA MET A 162 12.87 -0.01 -16.11
C MET A 162 11.84 -0.74 -16.98
N LEU A 163 10.68 -1.00 -16.39
CA LEU A 163 9.52 -1.52 -17.10
C LEU A 163 8.73 -0.33 -17.64
N ASP A 164 8.51 -0.28 -18.95
CA ASP A 164 7.71 0.80 -19.53
C ASP A 164 6.25 0.73 -19.07
N ARG A 165 5.72 -0.50 -18.98
CA ARG A 165 4.32 -0.78 -18.65
C ARG A 165 4.17 -2.07 -17.85
N ILE A 166 3.30 -2.04 -16.84
CA ILE A 166 2.85 -3.22 -16.10
C ILE A 166 1.33 -3.16 -15.87
N SER A 167 0.70 -4.32 -15.74
CA SER A 167 -0.71 -4.40 -15.34
C SER A 167 -0.89 -4.12 -13.85
N TYR A 168 -2.11 -3.76 -13.43
CA TYR A 168 -2.45 -3.63 -12.01
C TYR A 168 -2.17 -4.90 -11.20
N ALA A 169 -2.40 -6.08 -11.81
CA ALA A 169 -2.14 -7.36 -11.17
C ALA A 169 -0.64 -7.57 -10.95
N GLU A 170 0.18 -7.34 -11.99
CA GLU A 170 1.65 -7.43 -11.88
C GLU A 170 2.19 -6.45 -10.83
N ALA A 171 1.70 -5.20 -10.82
CA ALA A 171 2.08 -4.21 -9.83
C ALA A 171 1.72 -4.63 -8.39
N THR A 172 0.55 -5.25 -8.21
CA THR A 172 0.09 -5.75 -6.92
C THR A 172 0.99 -6.87 -6.39
N GLU A 173 1.32 -7.85 -7.25
CA GLU A 173 2.24 -8.95 -6.90
C GLU A 173 3.64 -8.42 -6.57
N LEU A 174 4.16 -7.49 -7.39
CA LEU A 174 5.45 -6.83 -7.14
C LEU A 174 5.48 -6.13 -5.77
N ALA A 175 4.45 -5.35 -5.46
CA ALA A 175 4.33 -4.65 -4.18
C ALA A 175 4.23 -5.62 -3.01
N TYR A 176 3.49 -6.73 -3.18
CA TYR A 176 3.36 -7.78 -2.16
C TYR A 176 4.70 -8.44 -1.83
N PHE A 177 5.54 -8.72 -2.83
CA PHE A 177 6.87 -9.32 -2.66
C PHE A 177 8.01 -8.30 -2.49
N GLY A 178 7.70 -7.08 -2.05
CA GLY A 178 8.69 -6.14 -1.53
C GLY A 178 9.19 -5.07 -2.50
N ALA A 179 8.73 -5.03 -3.75
CA ALA A 179 8.95 -3.90 -4.64
C ALA A 179 8.02 -2.74 -4.26
N LYS A 180 8.36 -2.02 -3.18
CA LYS A 180 7.56 -0.97 -2.54
C LYS A 180 7.50 0.33 -3.35
N VAL A 181 6.92 0.27 -4.55
CA VAL A 181 6.72 1.46 -5.40
C VAL A 181 5.35 2.09 -5.16
N ILE A 182 4.31 1.27 -5.00
CA ILE A 182 2.95 1.73 -4.72
C ILE A 182 2.22 0.68 -3.87
N HIS A 183 1.45 1.11 -2.87
CA HIS A 183 0.73 0.18 -2.01
C HIS A 183 -0.51 -0.38 -2.74
N PRO A 184 -0.84 -1.69 -2.66
CA PRO A 184 -2.00 -2.26 -3.35
C PRO A 184 -3.33 -1.55 -3.07
N LYS A 185 -3.59 -1.19 -1.80
CA LYS A 185 -4.78 -0.41 -1.40
C LYS A 185 -4.93 0.90 -2.20
N THR A 186 -3.81 1.55 -2.53
CA THR A 186 -3.78 2.81 -3.29
C THR A 186 -4.34 2.63 -4.69
N MET A 187 -4.07 1.50 -5.34
CA MET A 187 -4.46 1.30 -6.74
C MET A 187 -5.96 1.03 -6.90
N HIS A 188 -6.67 0.64 -5.83
CA HIS A 188 -8.06 0.16 -5.94
C HIS A 188 -9.02 1.14 -6.64
N PRO A 189 -9.07 2.44 -6.30
CA PRO A 189 -9.96 3.38 -7.01
C PRO A 189 -9.58 3.52 -8.49
N ALA A 190 -8.29 3.51 -8.81
CA ALA A 190 -7.81 3.59 -10.18
C ALA A 190 -8.19 2.33 -10.98
N VAL A 191 -8.09 1.14 -10.37
CA VAL A 191 -8.49 -0.14 -10.97
C VAL A 191 -9.98 -0.14 -11.31
N GLU A 192 -10.84 0.36 -10.42
CA GLU A 192 -12.30 0.37 -10.61
C GLU A 192 -12.74 1.16 -11.85
N LYS A 193 -12.05 2.27 -12.15
CA LYS A 193 -12.30 3.11 -13.33
C LYS A 193 -11.34 2.90 -14.49
N GLY A 194 -10.36 2.00 -14.36
CA GLY A 194 -9.32 1.78 -15.36
C GLY A 194 -8.40 2.99 -15.60
N ILE A 195 -8.21 3.83 -14.58
CA ILE A 195 -7.38 5.05 -14.66
C ILE A 195 -5.90 4.65 -14.62
N PRO A 196 -5.09 4.93 -15.65
CA PRO A 196 -3.66 4.62 -15.64
C PRO A 196 -2.93 5.43 -14.55
N ILE A 197 -2.01 4.75 -13.85
CA ILE A 197 -1.12 5.35 -12.85
C ILE A 197 0.29 5.39 -13.42
N TRP A 198 0.91 6.57 -13.43
CA TRP A 198 2.32 6.73 -13.78
C TRP A 198 3.18 6.82 -12.54
N ILE A 199 4.28 6.06 -12.50
CA ILE A 199 5.34 6.22 -11.52
C ILE A 199 6.47 6.99 -12.18
N ARG A 200 6.85 8.14 -11.61
CA ARG A 200 7.88 9.05 -12.15
C ARG A 200 8.85 9.53 -11.09
N ASN A 201 10.02 9.99 -11.51
CA ASN A 201 11.05 10.52 -10.61
C ASN A 201 11.06 12.04 -10.58
N THR A 202 10.86 12.61 -9.40
CA THR A 202 10.95 14.06 -9.15
C THR A 202 12.36 14.60 -9.41
N PHE A 203 13.40 13.79 -9.19
CA PHE A 203 14.80 14.15 -9.40
C PHE A 203 15.30 13.89 -10.83
N ASN A 204 14.50 13.21 -11.65
CA ASN A 204 14.83 12.90 -13.04
C ASN A 204 13.57 13.01 -13.93
N PRO A 205 13.02 14.23 -14.10
CA PRO A 205 11.68 14.43 -14.66
C PRO A 205 11.56 14.15 -16.15
N ASP A 206 12.69 14.08 -16.87
CA ASP A 206 12.72 13.78 -18.30
C ASP A 206 12.54 12.27 -18.59
N GLN A 207 12.69 11.41 -17.58
CA GLN A 207 12.41 9.99 -17.72
C GLN A 207 10.90 9.75 -17.87
N PRO A 208 10.46 8.88 -18.80
CA PRO A 208 9.05 8.64 -19.05
C PRO A 208 8.33 8.00 -17.86
N GLY A 209 9.06 7.19 -17.08
CA GLY A 209 8.52 6.43 -15.97
C GLY A 209 7.95 5.07 -16.35
N THR A 210 7.24 4.46 -15.39
CA THR A 210 6.47 3.24 -15.61
C THR A 210 4.98 3.54 -15.56
N MET A 211 4.22 3.08 -16.56
CA MET A 211 2.77 3.14 -16.53
C MET A 211 2.18 1.83 -15.97
N ILE A 212 1.37 1.95 -14.93
CA ILE A 212 0.55 0.89 -14.35
C ILE A 212 -0.88 1.08 -14.85
N GLY A 213 -1.46 0.10 -15.53
CA GLY A 213 -2.79 0.30 -16.12
C GLY A 213 -3.44 -0.97 -16.65
N PRO A 214 -4.61 -0.86 -17.28
CA PRO A 214 -5.18 -1.99 -18.00
C PRO A 214 -4.20 -2.46 -19.08
N ALA A 215 -4.13 -3.78 -19.26
CA ALA A 215 -3.35 -4.39 -20.32
C ALA A 215 -3.79 -3.77 -21.66
N ALA A 216 -2.84 -3.25 -22.43
CA ALA A 216 -3.17 -2.53 -23.66
C ALA A 216 -3.91 -3.45 -24.64
N PRO A 217 -5.11 -3.09 -25.13
CA PRO A 217 -5.67 -3.70 -26.32
C PRO A 217 -4.88 -3.14 -27.52
N GLY A 218 -3.93 -3.90 -28.06
CA GLY A 218 -3.39 -3.67 -29.40
C GLY A 218 -2.65 -2.33 -29.69
N GLY A 219 -2.00 -1.69 -28.71
CA GLY A 219 -1.06 -0.58 -28.99
C GLY A 219 0.20 -1.04 -29.73
N PRO A 220 1.16 -0.18 -30.14
CA PRO A 220 2.29 -0.53 -31.04
C PRO A 220 3.31 -1.57 -30.50
N ASN A 221 3.09 -2.13 -29.31
CA ASN A 221 3.78 -3.32 -28.78
C ASN A 221 2.91 -4.59 -28.82
N GLY A 222 1.71 -4.48 -29.40
CA GLY A 222 0.83 -5.56 -29.81
C GLY A 222 1.43 -6.25 -31.02
N GLU A 223 1.55 -7.56 -30.89
CA GLU A 223 2.01 -8.52 -31.90
C GLU A 223 3.52 -8.77 -32.07
N ASN A 224 4.45 -8.01 -31.46
CA ASN A 224 5.89 -8.30 -31.66
C ASN A 224 6.85 -8.16 -30.45
N SER A 225 6.35 -8.07 -29.22
CA SER A 225 7.21 -8.43 -28.08
C SER A 225 7.14 -9.94 -27.87
N SER A 226 8.26 -10.63 -28.04
CA SER A 226 8.45 -12.00 -27.57
C SER A 226 7.79 -12.15 -26.19
N GLN A 227 6.73 -12.96 -26.12
CA GLN A 227 5.90 -13.20 -24.95
C GLN A 227 6.73 -13.80 -23.82
N ARG A 228 7.52 -13.00 -23.13
CA ARG A 228 8.14 -13.41 -21.88
C ARG A 228 7.03 -13.34 -20.83
N SER A 229 6.57 -14.51 -20.40
CA SER A 229 5.60 -14.61 -19.29
C SER A 229 6.17 -13.98 -18.02
N ALA A 230 7.50 -14.01 -17.84
CA ALA A 230 8.22 -13.36 -16.76
C ALA A 230 8.69 -11.95 -17.16
N LYS A 231 8.21 -10.92 -16.45
CA LYS A 231 8.61 -9.51 -16.64
C LYS A 231 9.51 -9.01 -15.51
N ALA A 232 9.32 -9.48 -14.29
CA ALA A 232 10.05 -8.98 -13.12
C ALA A 232 10.35 -10.07 -12.09
N LEU A 233 11.35 -9.81 -11.26
CA LEU A 233 11.78 -10.60 -10.12
C LEU A 233 11.65 -9.75 -8.86
N ALA A 234 11.01 -10.31 -7.83
CA ALA A 234 10.97 -9.72 -6.51
C ALA A 234 11.48 -10.72 -5.49
N SER A 235 12.03 -10.22 -4.38
CA SER A 235 12.51 -11.07 -3.31
C SER A 235 12.23 -10.47 -1.94
N VAL A 236 11.82 -11.33 -1.01
CA VAL A 236 11.65 -10.99 0.40
C VAL A 236 12.58 -11.89 1.22
N THR A 237 13.50 -11.29 1.97
CA THR A 237 14.48 -11.97 2.82
C THR A 237 14.11 -11.88 4.30
N GLY A 238 14.75 -12.68 5.16
CA GLY A 238 14.50 -12.65 6.61
C GLY A 238 13.19 -13.36 6.99
N LEU A 239 12.89 -14.43 6.26
CA LEU A 239 11.69 -15.23 6.45
C LEU A 239 12.00 -16.54 7.18
N ALA A 240 10.95 -17.14 7.73
CA ALA A 240 10.98 -18.48 8.27
C ALA A 240 9.78 -19.27 7.74
N ALA A 241 9.98 -20.56 7.50
CA ALA A 241 8.96 -21.52 7.14
C ALA A 241 8.63 -22.39 8.36
N ILE A 242 7.40 -22.31 8.86
CA ILE A 242 6.92 -23.20 9.92
C ILE A 242 6.08 -24.30 9.30
N THR A 243 6.51 -25.54 9.51
CA THR A 243 5.83 -26.75 9.05
C THR A 243 5.16 -27.45 10.22
N VAL A 244 3.86 -27.69 10.11
CA VAL A 244 3.12 -28.58 11.00
C VAL A 244 2.88 -29.88 10.24
N ALA A 245 3.54 -30.95 10.67
CA ALA A 245 3.44 -32.28 10.05
C ALA A 245 2.48 -33.18 10.84
N GLY A 246 1.62 -33.92 10.15
CA GLY A 246 0.61 -34.79 10.77
C GLY A 246 0.62 -36.19 10.20
N ARG A 247 -0.07 -37.12 10.87
CA ARG A 247 -0.18 -38.53 10.43
C ARG A 247 -1.51 -38.89 9.80
N GLY A 248 -2.25 -37.88 9.30
CA GLY A 248 -3.58 -38.07 8.72
C GLY A 248 -4.69 -38.39 9.74
N GLN A 249 -4.40 -38.28 11.03
CA GLN A 249 -5.36 -38.52 12.11
C GLN A 249 -6.18 -37.28 12.49
N ILE A 250 -5.77 -36.10 12.01
CA ILE A 250 -6.50 -34.84 12.13
C ILE A 250 -6.95 -34.45 10.72
N SER A 251 -8.20 -34.01 10.60
CA SER A 251 -8.70 -33.45 9.35
C SER A 251 -7.84 -32.24 8.95
N VAL A 252 -7.42 -32.17 7.69
CA VAL A 252 -6.63 -31.04 7.17
C VAL A 252 -7.35 -29.72 7.43
N THR A 253 -8.68 -29.68 7.30
CA THR A 253 -9.50 -28.50 7.58
C THR A 253 -9.43 -28.05 9.04
N ASP A 254 -9.49 -29.01 9.98
CA ASP A 254 -9.42 -28.72 11.41
C ASP A 254 -8.03 -28.23 11.81
N ALA A 255 -6.98 -28.92 11.36
CA ALA A 255 -5.60 -28.50 11.54
C ALA A 255 -5.37 -27.08 10.99
N THR A 256 -5.82 -26.82 9.76
CA THR A 256 -5.70 -25.51 9.10
C THR A 256 -6.40 -24.41 9.91
N ALA A 257 -7.63 -24.65 10.37
CA ALA A 257 -8.38 -23.66 11.15
C ALA A 257 -7.70 -23.31 12.48
N ARG A 258 -7.18 -24.33 13.18
CA ARG A 258 -6.45 -24.14 14.43
C ARG A 258 -5.14 -23.39 14.21
N ILE A 259 -4.39 -23.75 13.16
CA ILE A 259 -3.13 -23.07 12.82
C ILE A 259 -3.38 -21.58 12.52
N PHE A 260 -4.33 -21.23 11.65
CA PHE A 260 -4.61 -19.82 11.34
C PHE A 260 -5.08 -19.03 12.56
N ARG A 261 -5.84 -19.67 13.46
CA ARG A 261 -6.25 -19.03 14.72
C ARG A 261 -5.05 -18.73 15.61
N SER A 262 -4.10 -19.66 15.74
CA SER A 262 -2.86 -19.46 16.50
C SER A 262 -1.99 -18.37 15.89
N ILE A 263 -1.79 -18.37 14.57
CA ILE A 263 -1.03 -17.33 13.87
C ILE A 263 -1.69 -15.96 14.07
N GLY A 264 -3.01 -15.87 13.94
CA GLY A 264 -3.76 -14.62 14.09
C GLY A 264 -3.60 -13.95 15.47
N ARG A 265 -3.31 -14.72 16.52
CA ARG A 265 -3.01 -14.18 17.87
C ARG A 265 -1.66 -13.48 17.97
N THR A 266 -0.74 -13.75 17.03
CA THR A 266 0.62 -13.18 17.03
C THR A 266 0.76 -11.95 16.14
N SER A 267 -0.30 -11.59 15.40
CA SER A 267 -0.27 -10.56 14.36
C SER A 267 0.82 -10.76 13.28
N ALA A 268 1.37 -11.96 13.16
CA ALA A 268 2.34 -12.30 12.13
C ALA A 268 1.69 -12.25 10.74
N ASN A 269 2.41 -11.68 9.78
CA ASN A 269 2.02 -11.71 8.38
C ASN A 269 2.46 -13.03 7.75
N VAL A 270 1.58 -13.66 6.98
CA VAL A 270 1.88 -14.91 6.24
C VAL A 270 1.99 -14.57 4.76
N TYR A 271 3.14 -14.88 4.16
CA TYR A 271 3.45 -14.62 2.75
C TYR A 271 3.06 -15.79 1.83
N MET A 272 3.20 -17.03 2.31
CA MET A 272 2.96 -18.22 1.50
C MET A 272 2.43 -19.34 2.37
N ILE A 273 1.53 -20.15 1.80
CA ILE A 273 1.01 -21.37 2.40
C ILE A 273 1.22 -22.49 1.39
N SER A 274 1.78 -23.63 1.84
CA SER A 274 1.92 -24.83 1.03
C SER A 274 1.44 -26.04 1.81
N GLN A 275 0.63 -26.89 1.17
CA GLN A 275 0.07 -28.08 1.78
C GLN A 275 0.54 -29.31 0.99
N ALA A 276 1.22 -30.24 1.66
CA ALA A 276 1.59 -31.52 1.07
C ALA A 276 0.62 -32.61 1.56
N SER A 277 -0.12 -33.19 0.62
CA SER A 277 -1.16 -34.20 0.92
C SER A 277 -0.59 -35.53 1.42
N SER A 278 0.59 -35.94 0.95
CA SER A 278 1.22 -37.22 1.31
C SER A 278 1.67 -37.30 2.77
N GLN A 279 2.01 -36.18 3.39
CA GLN A 279 2.49 -36.08 4.78
C GLN A 279 1.52 -35.31 5.68
N HIS A 280 0.32 -34.99 5.20
CA HIS A 280 -0.64 -34.11 5.89
C HIS A 280 0.02 -32.88 6.51
N SER A 281 1.03 -32.33 5.82
CA SER A 281 1.83 -31.23 6.33
C SER A 281 1.35 -29.92 5.75
N LEU A 282 1.41 -28.88 6.59
CA LEU A 282 1.04 -27.53 6.22
C LEU A 282 2.19 -26.60 6.61
N THR A 283 2.74 -25.92 5.61
CA THR A 283 3.89 -25.03 5.74
C THR A 283 3.44 -23.59 5.51
N PHE A 284 3.91 -22.69 6.36
CA PHE A 284 3.63 -21.26 6.28
C PHE A 284 4.93 -20.48 6.28
N VAL A 285 5.06 -19.53 5.38
CA VAL A 285 6.20 -18.62 5.33
C VAL A 285 5.80 -17.27 5.93
N LEU A 286 6.56 -16.78 6.91
CA LEU A 286 6.32 -15.56 7.67
C LEU A 286 7.63 -14.85 7.99
N ASP A 287 7.57 -13.62 8.53
CA ASP A 287 8.77 -12.91 8.98
C ASP A 287 9.47 -13.65 10.13
N ASP A 288 10.78 -13.91 10.04
CA ASP A 288 11.53 -14.72 11.03
C ASP A 288 11.47 -14.13 12.45
N ASN A 289 11.33 -12.81 12.58
CA ASN A 289 11.14 -12.14 13.86
C ASN A 289 9.86 -12.61 14.62
N HIS A 290 8.85 -13.11 13.91
CA HIS A 290 7.63 -13.68 14.51
C HIS A 290 7.69 -15.21 14.67
N ALA A 291 8.65 -15.89 14.04
CA ALA A 291 8.69 -17.35 14.00
C ALA A 291 8.67 -18.00 15.38
N GLY A 292 9.48 -17.49 16.32
CA GLY A 292 9.53 -18.02 17.68
C GLY A 292 8.26 -17.76 18.51
N ALA A 293 7.47 -16.72 18.18
CA ALA A 293 6.18 -16.50 18.83
C ALA A 293 5.12 -17.46 18.27
N VAL A 294 5.07 -17.59 16.94
CA VAL A 294 4.13 -18.49 16.24
C VAL A 294 4.38 -19.94 16.61
N GLU A 295 5.64 -20.39 16.62
CA GLU A 295 5.97 -21.77 16.99
C GLU A 295 5.49 -22.11 18.42
N ARG A 296 5.67 -21.20 19.38
CA ARG A 296 5.18 -21.40 20.75
C ARG A 296 3.66 -21.49 20.82
N GLU A 297 2.94 -20.61 20.12
CA GLU A 297 1.47 -20.65 20.05
C GLU A 297 0.98 -21.95 19.41
N LEU A 298 1.63 -22.42 18.35
CA LEU A 298 1.27 -23.68 17.70
C LEU A 298 1.56 -24.89 18.59
N ARG A 299 2.71 -24.93 19.26
CA ARG A 299 3.03 -26.00 20.21
C ARG A 299 2.05 -26.05 21.37
N ALA A 300 1.60 -24.90 21.87
CA ALA A 300 0.57 -24.82 22.90
C ALA A 300 -0.79 -25.32 22.39
N GLU A 301 -1.22 -24.88 21.21
CA GLU A 301 -2.49 -25.27 20.59
C GLU A 301 -2.54 -26.79 20.29
N PHE A 302 -1.43 -27.38 19.86
CA PHE A 302 -1.33 -28.80 19.46
C PHE A 302 -0.69 -29.70 20.52
N ALA A 303 -0.52 -29.26 21.78
CA ALA A 303 0.18 -30.01 22.82
C ALA A 303 -0.38 -31.44 23.00
N VAL A 304 -1.70 -31.58 23.12
CA VAL A 304 -2.38 -32.88 23.26
C VAL A 304 -2.24 -33.74 22.00
N ASP A 305 -2.21 -33.12 20.82
CA ASP A 305 -2.08 -33.83 19.56
C ASP A 305 -0.65 -34.32 19.32
N LEU A 306 0.36 -33.58 19.77
CA LEU A 306 1.76 -34.00 19.80
C LEU A 306 1.95 -35.18 20.76
N GLU A 307 1.44 -35.10 21.99
CA GLU A 307 1.50 -36.19 22.98
C GLU A 307 0.82 -37.48 22.48
N ARG A 308 -0.29 -37.35 21.75
CA ARG A 308 -1.03 -38.47 21.16
C ARG A 308 -0.49 -38.92 19.80
N GLY A 309 0.56 -38.29 19.29
CA GLY A 309 1.17 -38.61 18.00
C GLY A 309 0.29 -38.34 16.77
N ARG A 310 -0.74 -37.49 16.93
CA ARG A 310 -1.63 -37.07 15.83
C ARG A 310 -0.98 -35.98 14.97
N VAL A 311 -0.25 -35.09 15.63
CA VAL A 311 0.75 -34.20 15.02
C VAL A 311 2.11 -34.83 15.27
N GLU A 312 2.90 -34.97 14.21
CA GLU A 312 4.22 -35.56 14.27
C GLU A 312 5.27 -34.55 14.70
N SER A 313 5.28 -33.38 14.07
CA SER A 313 6.23 -32.32 14.41
C SER A 313 5.70 -30.93 14.07
N ILE A 314 6.28 -29.94 14.74
CA ILE A 314 6.16 -28.52 14.43
C ILE A 314 7.59 -28.01 14.36
N GLU A 315 8.04 -27.61 13.18
CA GLU A 315 9.43 -27.27 12.90
C GLU A 315 9.49 -25.93 12.19
N ALA A 316 10.46 -25.09 12.59
CA ALA A 316 10.72 -23.80 11.98
C ALA A 316 12.07 -23.85 11.27
N ASP A 317 12.04 -23.73 9.95
CA ASP A 317 13.20 -23.45 9.13
C ASP A 317 13.36 -21.93 8.98
N ARG A 318 14.55 -21.40 9.19
CA ARG A 318 14.81 -19.96 9.35
C ARG A 318 15.85 -19.50 8.33
N ASP A 319 16.08 -18.19 8.26
CA ASP A 319 17.00 -17.59 7.29
C ASP A 319 16.64 -17.90 5.84
N LEU A 320 15.34 -17.87 5.55
CA LEU A 320 14.79 -18.12 4.23
C LEU A 320 14.51 -16.82 3.48
N ALA A 321 14.40 -16.97 2.16
CA ALA A 321 13.93 -15.92 1.27
C ALA A 321 12.90 -16.47 0.28
N ILE A 322 11.91 -15.65 -0.07
CA ILE A 322 11.04 -15.88 -1.21
C ILE A 322 11.65 -15.18 -2.42
N VAL A 323 11.68 -15.88 -3.55
CA VAL A 323 11.95 -15.30 -4.87
C VAL A 323 10.70 -15.50 -5.71
N ALA A 324 10.11 -14.39 -6.15
CA ALA A 324 8.89 -14.36 -6.95
C ALA A 324 9.21 -13.92 -8.38
N ILE A 325 8.71 -14.68 -9.35
CA ILE A 325 8.75 -14.31 -10.77
C ILE A 325 7.37 -13.78 -11.13
N ILE A 326 7.30 -12.51 -11.52
CA ILE A 326 6.05 -11.81 -11.83
C ILE A 326 5.94 -11.59 -13.34
N GLY A 327 4.75 -11.85 -13.85
CA GLY A 327 4.31 -11.37 -15.15
C GLY A 327 2.95 -11.92 -15.55
N GLU A 328 2.46 -11.44 -16.69
CA GLU A 328 1.17 -11.85 -17.25
C GLU A 328 1.18 -13.29 -17.75
N ARG A 329 0.04 -13.98 -17.54
CA ARG A 329 -0.20 -15.35 -18.04
C ARG A 329 0.85 -16.38 -17.57
N MET A 330 1.53 -16.13 -16.44
CA MET A 330 2.41 -17.12 -15.81
C MET A 330 1.69 -18.45 -15.58
N ARG A 331 0.48 -18.38 -15.01
CA ARG A 331 -0.41 -19.54 -14.89
C ARG A 331 -0.97 -19.92 -16.27
N GLY A 332 -0.79 -21.17 -16.65
CA GLY A 332 -1.37 -21.74 -17.88
C GLY A 332 -0.48 -21.63 -19.12
N THR A 333 0.70 -21.02 -19.02
CA THR A 333 1.70 -21.06 -20.09
C THR A 333 2.63 -22.27 -19.89
N PRO A 334 2.64 -23.26 -20.82
CA PRO A 334 3.54 -24.41 -20.72
C PRO A 334 5.02 -24.01 -20.76
N GLY A 335 5.85 -24.68 -19.94
CA GLY A 335 7.31 -24.50 -19.93
C GLY A 335 7.84 -23.31 -19.12
N VAL A 336 6.98 -22.65 -18.32
CA VAL A 336 7.36 -21.53 -17.44
C VAL A 336 7.81 -21.99 -16.04
N ALA A 337 7.31 -23.14 -15.57
CA ALA A 337 7.64 -23.74 -14.27
C ALA A 337 8.73 -24.80 -14.39
#